data_AF-A0A8J1UML1-F1
#
_entry.id   AF-A0A8J1UML1-F1
#
_cell.length_a   1.000
_cell.length_b   1.000
_cell.length_c   1.000
_cell.angle_alpha   90.00
_cell.angle_beta   90.00
_cell.angle_gamma   90.00
#
_symmetry.space_group_name_H-M   'P 1'
#
loop_
_entity.id
_entity.type
_entity.pdbx_description
1 polymer ?
#
loop_
_entity_poly.entity_id
_entity_poly.type
_entity_poly.pdbx_seq_one_letter_code
_entity_poly.pdbx_strand_id
1 'polypeptide(L)'
;MQKSSITATMEVSTNQSDAYLILNCTGNSTLNCSGGFPNGGGSSEWVFYFIIIFLILGTISILGNVTALVATCFVKTWRSYMIVFVSLSVSDTIASMAFIVVPIARVYGSQAMQETAWGNGLLQAGDILSELAYTASTFSLLGMALCRYIVICHPMQQMRILTKCAVYIYLACMWTISSLLTTPRIIQHLNPNTQAINFFYYINPPIYILVFITIIVLCLKVYYETRKVINNARTMQMTCEANEGRKAAITTLMMTGTLIMYSIPFWAFYTIVSLDLIKMNPLTEQWCYIVLQLLLILNYMSDPVIYTTRTKDIKRAYKVMLFKMCKCMGIKKYAGYQSAYNNNHSYSTEGRYTKV
;
A
#
# COMPACT_ATOMS: atom_id res chain seq x y z
N MET A 1 30.44 -8.45 61.06
CA MET A 1 30.17 -9.87 60.80
C MET A 1 28.67 -10.12 60.95
N GLN A 2 27.94 -10.29 59.84
CA GLN A 2 26.85 -11.28 59.69
C GLN A 2 26.44 -11.28 58.22
N LYS A 3 26.88 -12.29 57.47
CA LYS A 3 26.37 -12.60 56.12
C LYS A 3 25.07 -13.38 56.32
N SER A 4 23.94 -12.85 55.87
CA SER A 4 22.72 -13.64 55.68
C SER A 4 22.69 -14.13 54.24
N SER A 5 23.14 -15.37 54.04
CA SER A 5 22.99 -16.10 52.79
C SER A 5 21.50 -16.46 52.61
N ILE A 6 20.89 -16.02 51.51
CA ILE A 6 19.57 -16.53 51.10
C ILE A 6 19.78 -17.40 49.86
N THR A 7 19.59 -18.69 50.07
CA THR A 7 19.62 -19.73 49.05
C THR A 7 18.33 -19.66 48.24
N ALA A 8 18.43 -19.36 46.95
CA ALA A 8 17.32 -19.55 46.03
C ALA A 8 17.32 -21.02 45.55
N THR A 9 16.34 -21.79 45.97
CA THR A 9 16.06 -23.12 45.42
C THR A 9 15.34 -22.97 44.08
N MET A 10 16.00 -23.38 42.99
CA MET A 10 15.35 -23.60 41.70
C MET A 10 14.53 -24.88 41.77
N GLU A 11 13.21 -24.76 41.91
CA GLU A 11 12.31 -25.84 41.49
C GLU A 11 12.06 -25.69 39.98
N VAL A 12 12.60 -26.63 39.21
CA VAL A 12 12.35 -26.77 37.78
C VAL A 12 11.01 -27.51 37.63
N SER A 13 9.92 -26.76 37.45
CA SER A 13 8.69 -27.35 36.92
C SER A 13 8.78 -27.37 35.40
N THR A 14 9.09 -28.55 34.86
CA THR A 14 8.93 -28.86 33.44
C THR A 14 7.46 -28.78 33.07
N ASN A 15 7.03 -27.69 32.42
CA ASN A 15 5.93 -27.72 31.45
C ASN A 15 6.10 -26.55 30.49
N GLN A 16 6.18 -26.92 29.21
CA GLN A 16 6.26 -26.05 28.05
C GLN A 16 4.98 -25.23 27.88
N SER A 17 5.12 -24.09 27.19
CA SER A 17 4.07 -23.16 26.71
C SER A 17 3.26 -22.45 27.79
N ASP A 18 3.73 -21.28 28.23
CA ASP A 18 2.89 -20.11 28.55
C ASP A 18 3.79 -18.87 28.72
N ALA A 19 3.78 -17.98 27.73
CA ALA A 19 4.34 -16.63 27.83
C ALA A 19 3.20 -15.61 27.84
N TYR A 20 2.29 -15.75 28.81
CA TYR A 20 1.45 -14.65 29.25
C TYR A 20 2.12 -14.05 30.48
N LEU A 21 2.61 -12.81 30.35
CA LEU A 21 3.03 -11.98 31.47
C LEU A 21 1.79 -11.65 32.33
N ILE A 22 1.42 -12.53 33.25
CA ILE A 22 0.63 -12.18 34.43
C ILE A 22 1.63 -11.81 35.53
N LEU A 23 1.82 -10.52 35.76
CA LEU A 23 2.52 -10.01 36.93
C LEU A 23 1.64 -10.29 38.16
N ASN A 24 1.95 -11.37 38.89
CA ASN A 24 1.30 -11.68 40.16
C ASN A 24 2.07 -10.98 41.30
N CYS A 25 1.64 -9.76 41.65
CA CYS A 25 2.24 -8.98 42.74
C CYS A 25 1.52 -9.31 44.07
N THR A 26 1.99 -10.32 44.80
CA THR A 26 1.74 -10.43 46.24
C THR A 26 2.98 -9.96 46.99
N GLY A 27 3.03 -8.65 47.26
CA GLY A 27 4.12 -8.03 48.01
C GLY A 27 3.78 -6.57 48.27
N ASN A 28 3.48 -6.25 49.54
CA ASN A 28 3.06 -4.95 50.01
C ASN A 28 4.22 -3.94 49.92
N SER A 29 4.38 -3.29 48.77
CA SER A 29 5.18 -2.08 48.61
C SER A 29 4.74 -1.35 47.34
N THR A 30 4.40 -0.06 47.51
CA THR A 30 3.98 0.86 46.45
C THR A 30 5.07 1.02 45.39
N LEU A 31 4.98 0.24 44.32
CA LEU A 31 5.75 0.42 43.10
C LEU A 31 4.77 0.81 41.98
N ASN A 32 4.87 2.07 41.55
CA ASN A 32 4.18 2.58 40.37
C ASN A 32 4.56 1.74 39.15
N CYS A 33 3.65 0.87 38.69
CA CYS A 33 3.73 0.26 37.37
C CYS A 33 3.27 1.26 36.31
N SER A 34 4.10 2.29 36.07
CA SER A 34 3.98 3.10 34.87
C SER A 34 4.63 2.33 33.72
N GLY A 35 3.84 1.76 32.81
CA GLY A 35 4.30 1.30 31.49
C GLY A 35 4.63 2.47 30.56
N GLY A 36 5.29 3.50 31.08
CA GLY A 36 5.81 4.63 30.33
C GLY A 36 7.23 4.33 29.88
N PHE A 37 7.59 4.82 28.69
CA PHE A 37 8.94 4.78 28.15
C PHE A 37 9.97 5.13 29.24
N PRO A 38 11.14 4.44 29.30
CA PRO A 38 12.18 4.82 30.24
C PRO A 38 12.59 6.27 29.94
N ASN A 39 12.43 7.14 30.94
CA ASN A 39 12.95 8.50 30.96
C ASN A 39 14.49 8.47 30.92
N GLY A 40 15.05 8.28 29.73
CA GLY A 40 16.44 8.52 29.38
C GLY A 40 16.46 9.45 28.18
N GLY A 41 16.98 10.67 28.36
CA GLY A 41 16.84 11.81 27.44
C GLY A 41 17.42 11.68 26.01
N GLY A 42 17.65 10.48 25.50
CA GLY A 42 18.07 10.22 24.12
C GLY A 42 17.07 9.41 23.27
N SER A 43 16.07 8.77 23.88
CA SER A 43 15.08 7.94 23.14
C SER A 43 13.91 8.76 22.57
N SER A 44 13.62 9.94 23.14
CA SER A 44 12.50 10.81 22.72
C SER A 44 12.76 11.56 21.41
N GLU A 45 14.02 11.89 21.09
CA GLU A 45 14.36 12.69 19.91
C GLU A 45 14.19 11.91 18.60
N TRP A 46 14.68 10.67 18.53
CA TRP A 46 14.56 9.83 17.34
C TRP A 46 13.10 9.52 16.98
N VAL A 47 12.27 9.26 17.99
CA VAL A 47 10.83 9.05 17.82
C VAL A 47 10.16 10.28 17.19
N PHE A 48 10.52 11.48 17.64
CA PHE A 48 10.02 12.74 17.08
C PHE A 48 10.40 12.88 15.60
N TYR A 49 11.64 12.59 15.22
CA TYR A 49 12.07 12.63 13.81
C TYR A 49 11.30 11.63 12.93
N PHE A 50 11.10 10.40 13.41
CA PHE A 50 10.32 9.40 12.67
C PHE A 50 8.89 9.86 12.42
N ILE A 51 8.25 10.48 13.41
CA ILE A 51 6.88 10.99 13.25
C ILE A 51 6.81 12.12 12.24
N ILE A 52 7.77 13.05 12.27
CA ILE A 52 7.87 14.10 11.25
C ILE A 52 8.00 13.46 9.86
N ILE A 53 8.81 12.41 9.71
CA ILE A 53 8.94 11.70 8.43
C ILE A 53 7.61 11.07 8.02
N PHE A 54 6.90 10.36 8.91
CA PHE A 54 5.58 9.79 8.63
C PHE A 54 4.56 10.87 8.22
N LEU A 55 4.56 12.01 8.92
CA LEU A 55 3.69 13.15 8.60
C LEU A 55 3.98 13.70 7.22
N ILE A 56 5.25 13.96 6.89
CA ILE A 56 5.66 14.50 5.60
C ILE A 56 5.33 13.51 4.48
N LEU A 57 5.80 12.26 4.59
CA LEU A 57 5.59 11.24 3.56
C LEU A 57 4.12 10.91 3.38
N GLY A 58 3.38 10.77 4.48
CA GLY A 58 1.94 10.51 4.46
C GLY A 58 1.17 11.66 3.82
N THR A 59 1.49 12.91 4.16
CA THR A 59 0.85 14.08 3.55
C THR A 59 1.13 14.14 2.05
N ILE A 60 2.38 13.92 1.63
CA ILE A 60 2.74 13.87 0.21
C ILE A 60 1.97 12.75 -0.51
N SER A 61 1.87 11.57 0.12
CA SER A 61 1.14 10.44 -0.44
C SER A 61 -0.37 10.72 -0.60
N ILE A 62 -1.01 11.29 0.43
CA ILE A 62 -2.42 11.69 0.39
C ILE A 62 -2.64 12.73 -0.71
N LEU A 63 -1.85 13.80 -0.73
CA LEU A 63 -1.98 14.85 -1.74
C LEU A 63 -1.76 14.29 -3.14
N GLY A 64 -0.77 13.43 -3.34
CA GLY A 64 -0.48 12.79 -4.62
C GLY A 64 -1.66 11.95 -5.12
N ASN A 65 -2.19 11.07 -4.27
CA ASN A 65 -3.29 10.17 -4.61
C ASN A 65 -4.63 10.90 -4.78
N VAL A 66 -4.95 11.88 -3.93
CA VAL A 66 -6.14 12.74 -4.10
C VAL A 66 -6.05 13.54 -5.39
N THR A 67 -4.88 14.11 -5.71
CA THR A 67 -4.67 14.82 -6.97
C THR A 67 -4.85 13.89 -8.17
N ALA A 68 -4.40 12.63 -8.06
CA ALA A 68 -4.61 11.60 -9.09
C ALA A 68 -6.10 11.32 -9.32
N LEU A 69 -6.86 11.16 -8.24
CA LEU A 69 -8.32 11.00 -8.30
C LEU A 69 -8.98 12.19 -8.99
N VAL A 70 -8.70 13.40 -8.52
CA VAL A 70 -9.27 14.63 -9.12
C VAL A 70 -8.88 14.75 -10.60
N ALA A 71 -7.63 14.44 -10.96
CA ALA A 71 -7.17 14.50 -12.34
C ALA A 71 -7.96 13.54 -13.25
N THR A 72 -8.31 12.33 -12.79
CA THR A 72 -9.07 11.36 -13.59
C THR A 72 -10.47 11.84 -13.95
N CYS A 73 -11.09 12.68 -13.12
CA CYS A 73 -12.38 13.33 -13.44
C CYS A 73 -12.32 14.23 -14.69
N PHE A 74 -11.13 14.67 -15.11
CA PHE A 74 -10.95 15.47 -16.33
C PHE A 74 -10.75 14.62 -17.59
N VAL A 75 -10.71 13.29 -17.47
CA VAL A 75 -10.62 12.37 -18.62
C VAL A 75 -12.01 12.14 -19.20
N LYS A 76 -12.20 12.53 -20.47
CA LYS A 76 -13.48 12.35 -21.18
C LYS A 76 -13.85 10.89 -21.44
N THR A 77 -12.86 10.06 -21.77
CA THR A 77 -13.08 8.66 -22.19
C THR A 77 -12.34 7.71 -21.27
N TRP A 78 -13.07 7.09 -20.35
CA TRP A 78 -12.50 6.17 -19.37
C TRP A 78 -12.20 4.81 -19.99
N ARG A 79 -10.94 4.38 -19.86
CA ARG A 79 -10.47 3.03 -20.20
C ARG A 79 -10.55 2.14 -18.96
N SER A 80 -10.66 0.84 -19.13
CA SER A 80 -10.86 -0.12 -18.04
C SER A 80 -9.74 -0.08 -16.99
N TYR A 81 -8.49 0.13 -17.40
CA TYR A 81 -7.37 0.29 -16.46
C TYR A 81 -7.48 1.56 -15.58
N MET A 82 -8.21 2.60 -16.01
CA MET A 82 -8.39 3.81 -15.21
C MET A 82 -9.33 3.57 -14.03
N ILE A 83 -10.25 2.62 -14.15
CA ILE A 83 -11.14 2.21 -13.06
C ILE A 83 -10.31 1.52 -11.96
N VAL A 84 -9.39 0.64 -12.36
CA VAL A 84 -8.44 -0.01 -11.43
C VAL A 84 -7.50 1.03 -10.80
N PHE A 85 -7.00 1.98 -11.58
CA PHE A 85 -6.18 3.08 -11.09
C PHE A 85 -6.89 3.92 -10.02
N VAL A 86 -8.18 4.22 -10.21
CA VAL A 86 -8.97 4.93 -9.19
C VAL A 86 -9.08 4.11 -7.91
N SER A 87 -9.34 2.80 -8.01
CA SER A 87 -9.35 1.90 -6.84
C SER A 87 -8.01 1.94 -6.09
N LEU A 88 -6.89 1.89 -6.83
CA LEU A 88 -5.55 1.97 -6.27
C LEU A 88 -5.33 3.30 -5.51
N SER A 89 -5.64 4.44 -6.14
CA SER A 89 -5.50 5.74 -5.47
C SER A 89 -6.42 5.92 -4.26
N VAL A 90 -7.61 5.31 -4.25
CA VAL A 90 -8.50 5.30 -3.08
C VAL A 90 -7.86 4.49 -1.95
N SER A 91 -7.42 3.26 -2.21
CA SER A 91 -6.77 2.42 -1.19
C SER A 91 -5.50 3.07 -0.65
N ASP A 92 -4.67 3.65 -1.50
CA ASP A 92 -3.42 4.29 -1.09
C ASP A 92 -3.67 5.54 -0.23
N THR A 93 -4.74 6.29 -0.52
CA THR A 93 -5.16 7.43 0.30
C THR A 93 -5.60 6.96 1.69
N ILE A 94 -6.44 5.93 1.78
CA ILE A 94 -6.91 5.36 3.04
C ILE A 94 -5.72 4.83 3.86
N ALA A 95 -4.82 4.08 3.23
CA ALA A 95 -3.62 3.56 3.89
C ALA A 95 -2.77 4.72 4.44
N SER A 96 -2.48 5.73 3.62
CA SER A 96 -1.66 6.88 4.02
C SER A 96 -2.28 7.67 5.18
N MET A 97 -3.61 7.80 5.23
CA MET A 97 -4.31 8.38 6.38
C MET A 97 -4.11 7.56 7.64
N ALA A 98 -4.28 6.23 7.56
CA ALA A 98 -4.09 5.34 8.70
C ALA A 98 -2.63 5.36 9.22
N PHE A 99 -1.64 5.40 8.31
CA PHE A 99 -0.22 5.49 8.65
C PHE A 99 0.20 6.84 9.26
N ILE A 100 -0.59 7.90 9.11
CA ILE A 100 -0.38 9.14 9.86
C ILE A 100 -1.03 9.04 11.25
N VAL A 101 -2.29 8.61 11.30
CA VAL A 101 -3.09 8.65 12.53
C VAL A 101 -2.56 7.68 13.59
N VAL A 102 -2.25 6.43 13.22
CA VAL A 102 -1.91 5.37 14.19
C VAL A 102 -0.58 5.62 14.90
N PRO A 103 0.55 5.88 14.20
CA PRO A 103 1.84 6.09 14.89
C PRO A 103 1.82 7.32 15.79
N ILE A 104 1.18 8.41 15.37
CA ILE A 104 1.04 9.62 16.18
C ILE A 104 0.22 9.34 17.44
N ALA A 105 -0.93 8.69 17.28
CA ALA A 105 -1.81 8.36 18.41
C ALA A 105 -1.14 7.39 19.39
N ARG A 106 -0.32 6.44 18.93
CA ARG A 106 0.42 5.51 19.80
C ARG A 106 1.58 6.15 20.55
N VAL A 107 2.26 7.11 19.94
CA VAL A 107 3.44 7.75 20.55
C VAL A 107 3.07 8.94 21.42
N TYR A 108 2.22 9.85 20.94
CA TYR A 108 1.86 11.10 21.61
C TYR A 108 0.49 11.07 22.27
N GLY A 109 -0.33 10.06 21.98
CA GLY A 109 -1.53 9.83 22.76
C GLY A 109 -1.14 9.61 24.22
N SER A 110 -1.69 10.42 25.12
CA SER A 110 -1.56 10.12 26.54
C SER A 110 -2.11 8.71 26.81
N GLN A 111 -1.52 7.97 27.75
CA GLN A 111 -2.05 6.67 28.16
C GLN A 111 -3.55 6.79 28.51
N ALA A 112 -3.92 7.86 29.21
CA ALA A 112 -5.32 8.20 29.49
C ALA A 112 -6.19 8.35 28.23
N MET A 113 -5.70 8.99 27.16
CA MET A 113 -6.41 9.08 25.88
C MET A 113 -6.58 7.70 25.23
N GLN A 114 -5.53 6.88 25.22
CA GLN A 114 -5.54 5.54 24.62
C GLN A 114 -6.49 4.59 25.37
N GLU A 115 -6.67 4.79 26.67
CA GLU A 115 -7.61 4.03 27.51
C GLU A 115 -9.06 4.50 27.35
N THR A 116 -9.31 5.69 26.78
CA THR A 116 -10.69 6.10 26.46
C THR A 116 -11.29 5.26 25.34
N ALA A 117 -12.61 5.06 25.38
CA ALA A 117 -13.33 4.38 24.30
C ALA A 117 -13.10 5.01 22.92
N TRP A 118 -12.99 6.35 22.86
CA TRP A 118 -12.71 7.08 21.63
C TRP A 118 -11.28 6.88 21.13
N GLY A 119 -10.28 7.00 22.01
CA GLY A 119 -8.87 6.82 21.62
C GLY A 119 -8.57 5.39 21.21
N ASN A 120 -9.04 4.40 21.97
CA ASN A 120 -8.93 2.98 21.62
C ASN A 120 -9.66 2.70 20.29
N GLY A 121 -10.89 3.19 20.12
CA GLY A 121 -11.65 3.02 18.88
C GLY A 121 -10.95 3.60 17.65
N LEU A 122 -10.30 4.77 17.76
CA LEU A 122 -9.51 5.37 16.68
C LEU A 122 -8.28 4.53 16.32
N LEU A 123 -7.58 3.97 17.32
CA LEU A 123 -6.44 3.09 17.10
C LEU A 123 -6.86 1.78 16.41
N GLN A 124 -7.95 1.17 16.85
CA GLN A 124 -8.52 -0.04 16.24
C GLN A 124 -8.97 0.23 14.79
N ALA A 125 -9.70 1.32 14.56
CA ALA A 125 -10.13 1.72 13.23
C ALA A 125 -8.92 1.96 12.31
N GLY A 126 -7.88 2.62 12.82
CA GLY A 126 -6.65 2.85 12.08
C GLY A 126 -5.93 1.56 11.70
N ASP A 127 -5.79 0.61 12.64
CA ASP A 127 -5.20 -0.70 12.36
C ASP A 127 -6.00 -1.46 11.28
N ILE A 128 -7.33 -1.56 11.45
CA ILE A 128 -8.23 -2.25 10.51
C ILE A 128 -8.17 -1.60 9.12
N LEU A 129 -8.26 -0.26 9.06
CA LEU A 129 -8.22 0.47 7.80
C LEU A 129 -6.86 0.36 7.12
N SER A 130 -5.76 0.38 7.88
CA SER A 130 -4.41 0.23 7.31
C SER A 130 -4.23 -1.12 6.62
N GLU A 131 -4.76 -2.18 7.22
CA GLU A 131 -4.69 -3.53 6.68
C GLU A 131 -5.61 -3.70 5.47
N LEU A 132 -6.89 -3.33 5.60
CA LEU A 132 -7.86 -3.39 4.50
C LEU A 132 -7.34 -2.64 3.27
N ALA A 133 -6.84 -1.42 3.48
CA ALA A 133 -6.32 -0.58 2.43
C ALA A 133 -5.05 -1.15 1.79
N TYR A 134 -4.15 -1.73 2.59
CA TYR A 134 -2.97 -2.43 2.07
C TYR A 134 -3.35 -3.59 1.16
N THR A 135 -4.32 -4.42 1.59
CA THR A 135 -4.80 -5.56 0.81
C THR A 135 -5.46 -5.11 -0.49
N ALA A 136 -6.33 -4.09 -0.40
CA ALA A 136 -7.02 -3.52 -1.56
C ALA A 136 -6.06 -2.87 -2.56
N SER A 137 -5.02 -2.20 -2.09
CA SER A 137 -3.93 -1.63 -2.92
C SER A 137 -3.17 -2.75 -3.64
N THR A 138 -2.78 -3.80 -2.91
CA THR A 138 -2.08 -4.96 -3.46
C THR A 138 -2.90 -5.63 -4.57
N PHE A 139 -4.20 -5.87 -4.35
CA PHE A 139 -5.07 -6.43 -5.37
C PHE A 139 -5.33 -5.46 -6.53
N SER A 140 -5.38 -4.15 -6.29
CA SER A 140 -5.47 -3.17 -7.38
C SER A 140 -4.22 -3.19 -8.27
N LEU A 141 -3.04 -3.40 -7.70
CA LEU A 141 -1.79 -3.61 -8.46
C LEU A 141 -1.80 -4.93 -9.24
N LEU A 142 -2.35 -6.01 -8.69
CA LEU A 142 -2.62 -7.24 -9.45
C LEU A 142 -3.57 -6.96 -10.63
N GLY A 143 -4.63 -6.19 -10.41
CA GLY A 143 -5.56 -5.79 -11.45
C GLY A 143 -4.89 -4.97 -12.56
N MET A 144 -3.98 -4.07 -12.18
CA MET A 144 -3.16 -3.30 -13.13
C MET A 144 -2.24 -4.22 -13.95
N ALA A 145 -1.57 -5.18 -13.30
CA ALA A 145 -0.73 -6.17 -13.98
C ALA A 145 -1.55 -7.05 -14.94
N LEU A 146 -2.73 -7.52 -14.52
CA LEU A 146 -3.66 -8.30 -15.35
C LEU A 146 -4.15 -7.49 -16.56
N CYS A 147 -4.58 -6.24 -16.36
CA CYS A 147 -4.98 -5.36 -17.45
C CYS A 147 -3.87 -5.25 -18.50
N ARG A 148 -2.62 -5.08 -18.07
CA ARG A 148 -1.47 -4.92 -18.95
C ARG A 148 -1.11 -6.23 -19.66
N TYR A 149 -1.17 -7.34 -18.94
CA TYR A 149 -1.02 -8.68 -19.50
C TYR A 149 -2.03 -8.94 -20.62
N ILE A 150 -3.32 -8.67 -20.39
CA ILE A 150 -4.35 -8.91 -21.40
C ILE A 150 -4.17 -8.01 -22.63
N VAL A 151 -3.87 -6.72 -22.44
CA VAL A 151 -3.65 -5.79 -23.56
C VAL A 151 -2.47 -6.19 -24.44
N ILE A 152 -1.37 -6.64 -23.84
CA ILE A 152 -0.11 -6.91 -24.54
C ILE A 152 -0.10 -8.33 -25.11
N CYS A 153 -0.48 -9.32 -24.31
CA CYS A 153 -0.38 -10.73 -24.69
C CYS A 153 -1.61 -11.23 -25.45
N HIS A 154 -2.77 -10.59 -25.29
CA HIS A 154 -4.04 -11.03 -25.86
C HIS A 154 -4.81 -9.89 -26.58
N PRO A 155 -4.18 -9.19 -27.54
CA PRO A 155 -4.74 -7.97 -28.14
C PRO A 155 -6.08 -8.18 -28.86
N MET A 156 -6.33 -9.37 -29.42
CA MET A 156 -7.61 -9.70 -30.09
C MET A 156 -8.75 -9.96 -29.10
N GLN A 157 -8.42 -10.35 -27.86
CA GLN A 157 -9.41 -10.69 -26.85
C GLN A 157 -9.63 -9.54 -25.85
N GLN A 158 -8.75 -8.53 -25.81
CA GLN A 158 -8.83 -7.44 -24.84
C GLN A 158 -10.18 -6.71 -24.85
N MET A 159 -10.81 -6.53 -26.02
CA MET A 159 -12.11 -5.85 -26.13
C MET A 159 -13.26 -6.66 -25.52
N ARG A 160 -13.12 -7.99 -25.52
CA ARG A 160 -14.08 -8.92 -24.92
C ARG A 160 -13.85 -9.09 -23.42
N ILE A 161 -12.59 -9.13 -22.99
CA ILE A 161 -12.21 -9.43 -21.60
C ILE A 161 -12.23 -8.17 -20.72
N LEU A 162 -11.60 -7.07 -21.16
CA LEU A 162 -11.45 -5.84 -20.38
C LEU A 162 -12.65 -4.90 -20.54
N THR A 163 -13.87 -5.42 -20.36
CA THR A 163 -15.06 -4.57 -20.30
C THR A 163 -15.10 -3.82 -18.96
N LYS A 164 -15.77 -2.66 -18.93
CA LYS A 164 -15.93 -1.89 -17.67
C LYS A 164 -16.67 -2.71 -16.61
N CYS A 165 -17.71 -3.45 -17.01
CA CYS A 165 -18.47 -4.33 -16.12
C CYS A 165 -17.56 -5.39 -15.48
N ALA A 166 -16.76 -6.09 -16.29
CA ALA A 166 -15.81 -7.09 -15.78
C ALA A 166 -14.81 -6.49 -14.77
N VAL A 167 -14.33 -5.26 -15.01
CA VAL A 167 -13.43 -4.58 -14.07
C VAL A 167 -14.14 -4.17 -12.77
N TYR A 168 -15.39 -3.68 -12.83
CA TYR A 168 -16.15 -3.39 -11.61
C TYR A 168 -16.41 -4.64 -10.78
N ILE A 169 -16.78 -5.76 -11.43
CA ILE A 169 -16.94 -7.06 -10.76
C ILE A 169 -15.63 -7.49 -10.11
N TYR A 170 -14.51 -7.42 -10.84
CA TYR A 170 -13.19 -7.73 -10.30
C TYR A 170 -12.89 -6.91 -9.04
N LEU A 171 -13.09 -5.58 -9.08
CA LEU A 171 -12.83 -4.72 -7.94
C LEU A 171 -13.74 -5.06 -6.76
N ALA A 172 -15.05 -5.29 -7.00
CA ALA A 172 -15.98 -5.70 -5.95
C ALA A 172 -15.52 -6.99 -5.25
N CYS A 173 -15.09 -7.99 -6.03
CA CYS A 173 -14.52 -9.22 -5.48
C CYS A 173 -13.25 -8.95 -4.66
N MET A 174 -12.33 -8.13 -5.17
CA MET A 174 -11.06 -7.86 -4.49
C MET A 174 -11.25 -7.06 -3.18
N TRP A 175 -12.16 -6.09 -3.13
CA TRP A 175 -12.52 -5.37 -1.90
C TRP A 175 -13.20 -6.29 -0.88
N THR A 176 -14.04 -7.23 -1.36
CA THR A 176 -14.66 -8.24 -0.50
C THR A 176 -13.60 -9.17 0.09
N ILE A 177 -12.69 -9.70 -0.74
CA ILE A 177 -11.57 -10.53 -0.28
C ILE A 177 -10.68 -9.77 0.70
N SER A 178 -10.39 -8.49 0.41
CA SER A 178 -9.62 -7.63 1.32
C SER A 178 -10.28 -7.54 2.70
N SER A 179 -11.60 -7.32 2.73
CA SER A 179 -12.36 -7.25 3.98
C SER A 179 -12.35 -8.58 4.75
N LEU A 180 -12.42 -9.71 4.03
CA LEU A 180 -12.31 -11.04 4.64
C LEU A 180 -10.92 -11.27 5.24
N LEU A 181 -9.85 -10.87 4.54
CA LEU A 181 -8.48 -11.01 5.03
C LEU A 181 -8.17 -10.12 6.24
N THR A 182 -8.89 -9.00 6.39
CA THR A 182 -8.82 -8.10 7.57
C THR A 182 -9.65 -8.59 8.76
N THR A 183 -10.61 -9.50 8.55
CA THR A 183 -11.50 -10.01 9.62
C THR A 183 -10.75 -10.55 10.86
N PRO A 184 -9.63 -11.30 10.72
CA PRO A 184 -8.84 -11.75 11.87
C PRO A 184 -8.35 -10.61 12.76
N ARG A 185 -7.97 -9.46 12.18
CA ARG A 185 -7.56 -8.26 12.91
C ARG A 185 -8.72 -7.65 13.69
N ILE A 186 -9.91 -7.63 13.10
CA ILE A 186 -11.14 -7.19 13.78
C ILE A 186 -11.41 -8.09 15.00
N ILE A 187 -11.34 -9.41 14.82
CA ILE A 187 -11.56 -10.38 15.90
C ILE A 187 -10.51 -10.22 17.01
N GLN A 188 -9.24 -9.97 16.65
CA GLN A 188 -8.18 -9.70 17.62
C GLN A 188 -8.49 -8.50 18.51
N HIS A 189 -9.01 -7.40 17.96
CA HIS A 189 -9.39 -6.23 18.75
C HIS A 189 -10.62 -6.47 19.63
N LEU A 190 -11.55 -7.31 19.19
CA LEU A 190 -12.74 -7.69 19.97
C LEU A 190 -12.43 -8.69 21.10
N ASN A 191 -11.50 -9.61 20.86
CA ASN A 191 -11.09 -10.62 21.83
C ASN A 191 -9.59 -10.98 21.67
N PRO A 192 -8.70 -10.36 22.46
CA PRO A 192 -7.25 -10.55 22.37
C PRO A 192 -6.76 -11.96 22.73
N ASN A 193 -7.57 -12.79 23.37
CA ASN A 193 -7.17 -14.15 23.80
C ASN A 193 -7.60 -15.24 22.79
N THR A 194 -8.00 -14.85 21.58
CA THR A 194 -8.58 -15.77 20.60
C THR A 194 -7.53 -16.39 19.69
N GLN A 195 -7.73 -17.65 19.29
CA GLN A 195 -6.98 -18.35 18.23
C GLN A 195 -7.05 -17.63 16.86
N ALA A 196 -7.92 -16.62 16.69
CA ALA A 196 -7.96 -15.77 15.50
C ALA A 196 -6.64 -15.04 15.23
N ILE A 197 -5.85 -14.80 16.29
CA ILE A 197 -4.49 -14.28 16.20
C ILE A 197 -3.60 -15.23 15.39
N ASN A 198 -3.69 -16.53 15.65
CA ASN A 198 -2.96 -17.55 14.89
C ASN A 198 -3.43 -17.58 13.44
N PHE A 199 -4.73 -17.44 13.17
CA PHE A 199 -5.23 -17.38 11.78
C PHE A 199 -4.61 -16.19 11.02
N PHE A 200 -4.59 -14.99 11.62
CA PHE A 200 -3.97 -13.81 11.02
C PHE A 200 -2.49 -14.06 10.67
N TYR A 201 -1.74 -14.62 11.62
CA TYR A 201 -0.31 -14.85 11.48
C TYR A 201 0.07 -15.97 10.51
N TYR A 202 -0.70 -17.05 10.46
CA TYR A 202 -0.37 -18.21 9.62
C TYR A 202 -0.96 -18.13 8.20
N ILE A 203 -2.13 -17.49 8.02
CA ILE A 203 -2.86 -17.52 6.74
C ILE A 203 -2.55 -16.32 5.86
N ASN A 204 -2.42 -15.11 6.42
CA ASN A 204 -2.24 -13.92 5.60
C ASN A 204 -0.89 -13.90 4.85
N PRO A 205 0.27 -14.16 5.48
CA PRO A 205 1.55 -14.13 4.77
C PRO A 205 1.65 -15.02 3.53
N PRO A 206 1.26 -16.30 3.53
CA PRO A 206 1.32 -17.12 2.33
C PRO A 206 0.40 -16.62 1.22
N ILE A 207 -0.75 -16.02 1.55
CA ILE A 207 -1.64 -15.40 0.55
C ILE A 207 -0.94 -14.21 -0.11
N TYR A 208 -0.31 -13.31 0.65
CA TYR A 208 0.42 -12.18 0.07
C TYR A 208 1.60 -12.65 -0.77
N ILE A 209 2.35 -13.66 -0.33
CA ILE A 209 3.44 -14.27 -1.10
C ILE A 209 2.92 -14.80 -2.44
N LEU A 210 1.80 -15.54 -2.45
CA LEU A 210 1.19 -16.06 -3.68
C LEU A 210 0.75 -14.92 -4.61
N VAL A 211 0.17 -13.85 -4.08
CA VAL A 211 -0.21 -12.68 -4.87
C VAL A 211 1.03 -12.00 -5.46
N PHE A 212 2.09 -11.79 -4.69
CA PHE A 212 3.34 -11.21 -5.20
C PHE A 212 3.97 -12.07 -6.30
N ILE A 213 4.03 -13.39 -6.12
CA ILE A 213 4.51 -14.33 -7.14
C ILE A 213 3.66 -14.19 -8.41
N THR A 214 2.34 -14.12 -8.28
CA THR A 214 1.44 -13.96 -9.42
C THR A 214 1.70 -12.66 -10.16
N ILE A 215 1.85 -11.54 -9.45
CA ILE A 215 2.19 -10.23 -10.04
C ILE A 215 3.54 -10.30 -10.77
N ILE A 216 4.57 -10.89 -10.15
CA ILE A 216 5.90 -11.06 -10.75
C ILE A 216 5.81 -11.85 -12.05
N VAL A 217 5.13 -13.00 -12.04
CA VAL A 217 4.97 -13.85 -13.23
C VAL A 217 4.26 -13.11 -14.36
N LEU A 218 3.19 -12.36 -14.05
CA LEU A 218 2.48 -11.53 -15.03
C LEU A 218 3.39 -10.44 -15.61
N CYS A 219 4.15 -9.74 -14.77
CA CYS A 219 5.07 -8.69 -15.20
C CYS A 219 6.23 -9.24 -16.06
N LEU A 220 6.77 -10.41 -15.73
CA LEU A 220 7.77 -11.09 -16.55
C LEU A 220 7.21 -11.50 -17.91
N LYS A 221 5.99 -12.06 -17.96
CA LYS A 221 5.31 -12.38 -19.23
C LYS A 221 5.07 -11.13 -20.07
N VAL A 222 4.57 -10.06 -19.47
CA VAL A 222 4.38 -8.76 -20.12
C VAL A 222 5.69 -8.24 -20.70
N TYR A 223 6.77 -8.30 -19.94
CA TYR A 223 8.09 -7.85 -20.38
C TYR A 223 8.62 -8.68 -21.56
N TYR A 224 8.51 -10.01 -21.47
CA TYR A 224 8.95 -10.91 -22.52
C TYR A 224 8.19 -10.69 -23.83
N GLU A 225 6.85 -10.67 -23.78
CA GLU A 225 6.03 -10.45 -24.97
C GLU A 225 6.27 -9.06 -25.58
N THR A 226 6.44 -8.04 -24.74
CA THR A 226 6.79 -6.70 -25.21
C THR A 226 8.13 -6.69 -25.94
N ARG A 227 9.15 -7.39 -25.42
CA ARG A 227 10.46 -7.48 -26.08
C ARG A 227 10.34 -8.20 -27.44
N LYS A 228 9.57 -9.28 -27.51
CA LYS A 228 9.31 -10.04 -28.73
C LYS A 228 8.64 -9.16 -29.80
N VAL A 229 7.59 -8.42 -29.41
CA VAL A 229 6.90 -7.47 -30.30
C VAL A 229 7.85 -6.39 -30.82
N ILE A 230 8.71 -5.82 -29.97
CA ILE A 230 9.69 -4.80 -30.40
C ILE A 230 10.70 -5.37 -31.39
N ASN A 231 11.21 -6.57 -31.15
CA ASN A 231 12.17 -7.21 -32.05
C ASN A 231 11.55 -7.46 -33.43
N ASN A 232 10.31 -7.95 -33.48
CA ASN A 232 9.59 -8.17 -34.73
C ASN A 232 9.22 -6.83 -35.43
N ALA A 233 8.85 -5.81 -34.66
CA ALA A 233 8.48 -4.50 -35.19
C ALA A 233 9.67 -3.72 -35.77
N ARG A 234 10.90 -3.96 -35.27
CA ARG A 234 12.14 -3.43 -35.87
C ARG A 234 12.36 -4.00 -37.27
N THR A 235 12.04 -5.27 -37.46
CA THR A 235 12.07 -5.92 -38.78
C THR A 235 11.00 -5.36 -39.72
N MET A 236 9.85 -4.94 -39.19
CA MET A 236 8.68 -4.45 -39.97
C MET A 236 8.54 -2.91 -40.02
N GLN A 237 9.51 -2.13 -39.56
CA GLN A 237 9.49 -0.65 -39.47
C GLN A 237 8.32 -0.01 -38.68
N MET A 238 7.48 -0.78 -37.97
CA MET A 238 6.38 -0.29 -37.13
C MET A 238 6.83 0.10 -35.71
N THR A 239 7.80 1.02 -35.61
CA THR A 239 8.50 1.28 -34.34
C THR A 239 7.72 2.13 -33.33
N CYS A 240 6.75 2.93 -33.77
CA CYS A 240 6.06 3.88 -32.89
C CYS A 240 5.12 3.19 -31.88
N GLU A 241 4.21 2.32 -32.35
CA GLU A 241 3.29 1.55 -31.50
C GLU A 241 4.03 0.59 -30.56
N ALA A 242 5.08 -0.07 -31.07
CA ALA A 242 5.94 -0.94 -30.27
C ALA A 242 6.64 -0.17 -29.13
N ASN A 243 7.08 1.07 -29.38
CA ASN A 243 7.67 1.94 -28.36
C ASN A 243 6.66 2.40 -27.31
N GLU A 244 5.39 2.58 -27.67
CA GLU A 244 4.33 2.87 -26.70
C GLU A 244 4.05 1.66 -25.79
N GLY A 245 3.93 0.47 -26.38
CA GLY A 245 3.83 -0.79 -25.63
C GLY A 245 4.99 -0.99 -24.66
N ARG A 246 6.23 -0.73 -25.12
CA ARG A 246 7.44 -0.75 -24.27
C ARG A 246 7.31 0.16 -23.05
N LYS A 247 6.88 1.41 -23.26
CA LYS A 247 6.75 2.38 -22.18
C LYS A 247 5.70 1.92 -21.16
N ALA A 248 4.57 1.39 -21.62
CA ALA A 248 3.52 0.86 -20.74
C ALA A 248 3.98 -0.36 -19.94
N ALA A 249 4.71 -1.30 -20.56
CA ALA A 249 5.27 -2.47 -19.89
C ALA A 249 6.28 -2.06 -18.80
N ILE A 250 7.23 -1.17 -19.13
CA ILE A 250 8.20 -0.64 -18.15
C ILE A 250 7.49 0.04 -16.98
N THR A 251 6.41 0.77 -17.24
CA THR A 251 5.64 1.48 -16.20
C THR A 251 5.01 0.50 -15.21
N THR A 252 4.46 -0.59 -15.73
CA THR A 252 3.88 -1.68 -14.91
C THR A 252 4.97 -2.37 -14.09
N LEU A 253 6.14 -2.62 -14.70
CA LEU A 253 7.29 -3.18 -14.00
C LEU A 253 7.81 -2.25 -12.89
N MET A 254 7.81 -0.94 -13.09
CA MET A 254 8.20 0.03 -12.07
C MET A 254 7.23 0.02 -10.88
N MET A 255 5.92 0.01 -11.13
CA MET A 255 4.88 -0.08 -10.08
C MET A 255 4.97 -1.38 -9.30
N THR A 256 5.16 -2.50 -10.00
CA THR A 256 5.39 -3.80 -9.34
C THR A 256 6.71 -3.80 -8.57
N GLY A 257 7.75 -3.18 -9.12
CA GLY A 257 9.06 -3.10 -8.49
C GLY A 257 9.04 -2.33 -7.18
N THR A 258 8.34 -1.19 -7.12
CA THR A 258 8.16 -0.43 -5.87
C THR A 258 7.37 -1.22 -4.85
N LEU A 259 6.26 -1.86 -5.24
CA LEU A 259 5.49 -2.73 -4.35
C LEU A 259 6.36 -3.82 -3.71
N ILE A 260 7.11 -4.55 -4.53
CA ILE A 260 7.94 -5.67 -4.09
C ILE A 260 9.07 -5.16 -3.17
N MET A 261 9.80 -4.13 -3.59
CA MET A 261 10.92 -3.61 -2.81
C MET A 261 10.49 -3.11 -1.44
N TYR A 262 9.30 -2.52 -1.34
CA TYR A 262 8.81 -1.95 -0.09
C TYR A 262 7.98 -2.94 0.76
N SER A 263 7.27 -3.87 0.13
CA SER A 263 6.38 -4.80 0.85
C SER A 263 7.06 -6.09 1.29
N ILE A 264 7.98 -6.65 0.50
CA ILE A 264 8.62 -7.93 0.85
C ILE A 264 9.37 -7.85 2.18
N PRO A 265 10.18 -6.81 2.47
CA PRO A 265 10.86 -6.71 3.75
C PRO A 265 9.90 -6.72 4.94
N PHE A 266 8.77 -6.02 4.80
CA PHE A 266 7.72 -5.98 5.84
C PHE A 266 7.12 -7.36 6.07
N TRP A 267 6.65 -8.03 5.00
CA TRP A 267 6.01 -9.35 5.14
C TRP A 267 6.97 -10.45 5.57
N ALA A 268 8.23 -10.39 5.12
CA ALA A 268 9.26 -11.32 5.55
C ALA A 268 9.52 -11.17 7.06
N PHE A 269 9.76 -9.95 7.53
CA PHE A 269 9.96 -9.67 8.95
C PHE A 269 8.74 -10.06 9.79
N TYR A 270 7.55 -9.64 9.34
CA TYR A 270 6.30 -9.98 10.00
C TYR A 270 6.14 -11.49 10.14
N THR A 271 6.43 -12.27 9.09
CA THR A 271 6.37 -13.75 9.15
C THR A 271 7.39 -14.33 10.13
N ILE A 272 8.62 -13.81 10.15
CA ILE A 272 9.69 -14.27 11.04
C ILE A 272 9.28 -14.09 12.51
N VAL A 273 8.75 -12.92 12.85
CA VAL A 273 8.27 -12.61 14.20
C VAL A 273 7.06 -13.47 14.55
N SER A 274 6.11 -13.59 13.63
CA SER A 274 4.86 -14.33 13.83
C SER A 274 5.07 -15.84 14.06
N LEU A 275 6.12 -16.40 13.47
CA LEU A 275 6.49 -17.80 13.60
C LEU A 275 7.50 -18.06 14.74
N ASP A 276 7.83 -17.04 15.55
CA ASP A 276 8.84 -17.07 16.61
C ASP A 276 10.18 -17.69 16.14
N LEU A 277 10.56 -17.41 14.88
CA LEU A 277 11.79 -17.97 14.29
C LEU A 277 13.05 -17.30 14.85
N ILE A 278 12.92 -16.08 15.35
CA ILE A 278 14.02 -15.28 15.92
C ILE A 278 13.50 -14.58 17.17
N LYS A 279 14.18 -14.79 18.31
CA LYS A 279 13.92 -14.06 19.54
C LYS A 279 14.60 -12.70 19.49
N MET A 280 13.80 -11.63 19.44
CA MET A 280 14.27 -10.25 19.54
C MET A 280 13.82 -9.65 20.88
N ASN A 281 14.58 -8.69 21.40
CA ASN A 281 14.09 -7.88 22.50
C ASN A 281 12.94 -6.97 21.99
N PRO A 282 11.91 -6.72 22.82
CA PRO A 282 10.70 -5.99 22.37
C PRO A 282 10.99 -4.61 21.76
N LEU A 283 12.01 -3.93 22.27
CA LEU A 283 12.42 -2.63 21.75
C LEU A 283 12.90 -2.73 20.29
N THR A 284 13.74 -3.71 19.96
CA THR A 284 14.25 -3.88 18.58
C THR A 284 13.14 -4.29 17.64
N GLU A 285 12.25 -5.18 18.07
CA GLU A 285 11.09 -5.59 17.28
C GLU A 285 10.22 -4.37 16.91
N GLN A 286 9.93 -3.51 17.88
CA GLN A 286 9.18 -2.28 17.67
C GLN A 286 9.88 -1.34 16.68
N TRP A 287 11.20 -1.16 16.79
CA TRP A 287 11.97 -0.33 15.85
C TRP A 287 11.96 -0.89 14.43
N CYS A 288 12.11 -2.21 14.28
CA CYS A 288 11.99 -2.86 12.99
C CYS A 288 10.62 -2.63 12.37
N TYR A 289 9.52 -2.76 13.14
CA TYR A 289 8.18 -2.45 12.65
C TYR A 289 8.05 -0.99 12.17
N ILE A 290 8.55 -0.02 12.95
CA ILE A 290 8.51 1.40 12.57
C ILE A 290 9.25 1.63 11.25
N VAL A 291 10.47 1.09 11.12
CA VAL A 291 11.28 1.26 9.90
C VAL A 291 10.63 0.58 8.69
N LEU A 292 10.06 -0.62 8.86
CA LEU A 292 9.40 -1.34 7.77
C LEU A 292 8.09 -0.67 7.35
N GLN A 293 7.37 -0.03 8.28
CA GLN A 293 6.20 0.80 7.95
C GLN A 293 6.57 2.03 7.12
N LEU A 294 7.77 2.60 7.28
CA LEU A 294 8.27 3.65 6.38
C LEU A 294 8.48 3.14 4.96
N LEU A 295 8.87 1.88 4.78
CA LEU A 295 8.94 1.32 3.43
C LEU A 295 7.53 1.23 2.83
N LEU A 296 6.55 0.77 3.60
CA LEU A 296 5.16 0.71 3.13
C LEU A 296 4.60 2.07 2.73
N ILE A 297 4.87 3.15 3.48
CA ILE A 297 4.37 4.48 3.09
C ILE A 297 5.01 4.99 1.79
N LEU A 298 6.28 4.65 1.55
CA LEU A 298 6.96 4.96 0.29
C LEU A 298 6.32 4.25 -0.91
N ASN A 299 5.72 3.07 -0.70
CA ASN A 299 4.96 2.38 -1.75
C ASN A 299 3.80 3.24 -2.25
N TYR A 300 2.91 3.68 -1.35
CA TYR A 300 1.74 4.48 -1.70
C TYR A 300 2.11 5.87 -2.26
N MET A 301 3.22 6.43 -1.80
CA MET A 301 3.75 7.70 -2.32
C MET A 301 4.30 7.55 -3.75
N SER A 302 4.90 6.40 -4.06
CA SER A 302 5.55 6.16 -5.35
C SER A 302 4.56 6.11 -6.52
N ASP A 303 3.35 5.59 -6.28
CA ASP A 303 2.36 5.35 -7.33
C ASP A 303 1.97 6.64 -8.08
N PRO A 304 1.49 7.72 -7.45
CA PRO A 304 1.22 8.99 -8.12
C PRO A 304 2.39 9.51 -8.97
N VAL A 305 3.63 9.38 -8.49
CA VAL A 305 4.84 9.81 -9.21
C VAL A 305 5.03 8.97 -10.47
N ILE A 306 4.85 7.66 -10.40
CA ILE A 306 5.01 6.78 -11.56
C ILE A 306 3.89 7.05 -12.58
N TYR A 307 2.62 7.12 -12.15
CA TYR A 307 1.50 7.33 -13.06
C TYR A 307 1.54 8.68 -13.78
N THR A 308 1.86 9.76 -13.06
CA THR A 308 1.94 11.12 -13.64
C THR A 308 3.07 11.28 -14.64
N THR A 309 4.20 10.62 -14.42
CA THR A 309 5.36 10.71 -15.31
C THR A 309 5.25 9.77 -16.51
N ARG A 310 4.59 8.62 -16.35
CA ARG A 310 4.64 7.53 -17.33
C ARG A 310 3.33 7.25 -18.08
N THR A 311 2.18 7.60 -17.53
CA THR A 311 0.88 7.32 -18.16
C THR A 311 0.40 8.55 -18.92
N LYS A 312 0.40 8.49 -20.27
CA LYS A 312 0.07 9.63 -21.14
C LYS A 312 -1.31 10.23 -20.84
N ASP A 313 -2.31 9.36 -20.64
CA ASP A 313 -3.69 9.79 -20.41
C ASP A 313 -3.80 10.58 -19.09
N ILE A 314 -3.19 10.06 -18.02
CA ILE A 314 -3.15 10.70 -16.70
C ILE A 314 -2.34 12.00 -16.78
N LYS A 315 -1.14 11.98 -17.36
CA LYS A 315 -0.31 13.18 -17.55
C LYS A 315 -1.06 14.30 -18.29
N ARG A 316 -1.85 13.95 -19.31
CA ARG A 316 -2.68 14.90 -20.05
C ARG A 316 -3.82 15.42 -19.16
N ALA A 317 -4.46 14.57 -18.39
CA ALA A 317 -5.51 14.95 -17.46
C ALA A 317 -5.02 15.94 -16.40
N TYR A 318 -3.83 15.70 -15.81
CA TYR A 318 -3.17 16.64 -14.89
C TYR A 318 -2.94 18.02 -15.52
N LYS A 319 -2.48 18.06 -16.78
CA LYS A 319 -2.30 19.35 -17.49
C LYS A 319 -3.62 20.09 -17.70
N VAL A 320 -4.68 19.37 -18.05
CA VAL A 320 -6.03 19.95 -18.24
C VAL A 320 -6.58 20.48 -16.92
N MET A 321 -6.43 19.72 -15.84
CA MET A 321 -6.82 20.15 -14.49
C MET A 321 -6.07 21.42 -14.08
N LEU A 322 -4.73 21.42 -14.17
CA LEU A 322 -3.90 22.59 -13.87
C LEU A 322 -4.28 23.79 -14.73
N PHE A 323 -4.54 23.59 -16.02
CA PHE A 323 -4.98 24.66 -16.91
C PHE A 323 -6.29 25.29 -16.45
N LYS A 324 -7.30 24.46 -16.12
CA LYS A 324 -8.60 24.94 -15.64
C LYS A 324 -8.46 25.67 -14.30
N MET A 325 -7.67 25.12 -13.37
CA MET A 325 -7.38 25.78 -12.09
C MET A 325 -6.69 27.14 -12.33
N CYS A 326 -5.66 27.21 -13.18
CA CYS A 326 -4.99 28.45 -13.55
C CYS A 326 -5.95 29.47 -14.20
N LYS A 327 -6.87 29.02 -15.04
CA LYS A 327 -7.90 29.89 -15.65
C LYS A 327 -8.85 30.44 -14.60
N CYS A 328 -9.34 29.60 -13.67
CA CYS A 328 -10.17 30.05 -12.55
C CYS A 328 -9.43 31.02 -11.62
N MET A 329 -8.10 30.91 -11.51
CA MET A 329 -7.24 31.81 -10.75
C MET A 329 -6.74 33.04 -11.56
N GLY A 330 -7.19 33.23 -12.81
CA GLY A 330 -6.80 34.39 -13.63
C GLY A 330 -5.37 34.37 -14.21
N ILE A 331 -4.68 33.22 -14.18
CA ILE A 331 -3.28 33.08 -14.64
C ILE A 331 -3.24 32.88 -16.17
N LYS A 332 -2.82 33.90 -16.92
CA LYS A 332 -2.92 34.00 -18.40
C LYS A 332 -2.02 33.07 -19.25
N LYS A 333 -1.25 32.13 -18.68
CA LYS A 333 -0.09 31.51 -19.37
C LYS A 333 -0.36 30.32 -20.31
N TYR A 334 -1.61 29.92 -20.59
CA TYR A 334 -1.87 28.59 -21.21
C TYR A 334 -2.98 28.52 -22.29
N ALA A 335 -3.35 29.63 -22.93
CA ALA A 335 -4.42 29.65 -23.94
C ALA A 335 -4.18 28.78 -25.21
N GLY A 336 -2.94 28.41 -25.53
CA GLY A 336 -2.62 27.67 -26.78
C GLY A 336 -2.90 26.15 -26.77
N TYR A 337 -3.13 25.52 -25.62
CA TYR A 337 -3.12 24.05 -25.52
C TYR A 337 -4.45 23.37 -25.92
N GLN A 338 -5.58 24.06 -25.74
CA GLN A 338 -6.90 23.49 -26.00
C GLN A 338 -7.19 23.36 -27.51
N SER A 339 -6.62 24.24 -28.34
CA SER A 339 -6.71 24.15 -29.80
C SER A 339 -5.98 22.92 -30.35
N ALA A 340 -4.85 22.53 -29.76
CA ALA A 340 -4.12 21.32 -30.13
C ALA A 340 -4.77 20.02 -29.64
N TYR A 341 -5.55 20.08 -28.55
CA TYR A 341 -6.27 18.92 -28.01
C TYR A 341 -7.50 18.56 -28.84
N ASN A 342 -8.27 19.56 -29.28
CA ASN A 342 -9.42 19.33 -30.16
C ASN A 342 -8.97 18.83 -31.54
N ASN A 343 -7.94 19.44 -32.14
CA ASN A 343 -7.49 19.06 -33.48
C ASN A 343 -6.92 17.63 -33.56
N ASN A 344 -6.16 17.18 -32.56
CA ASN A 344 -5.58 15.83 -32.57
C ASN A 344 -6.61 14.70 -32.38
N HIS A 345 -7.81 15.00 -31.85
CA HIS A 345 -8.84 13.97 -31.63
C HIS A 345 -9.79 13.83 -32.83
N SER A 346 -10.03 14.91 -33.59
CA SER A 346 -10.73 14.86 -34.88
C SER A 346 -10.05 13.89 -35.85
N TYR A 347 -8.73 13.99 -35.99
CA TYR A 347 -7.96 13.06 -36.85
C TYR A 347 -8.01 11.59 -36.41
N SER A 348 -8.17 11.32 -35.09
CA SER A 348 -8.24 9.95 -34.58
C SER A 348 -9.61 9.28 -34.71
N THR A 349 -10.66 10.07 -34.91
CA THR A 349 -12.04 9.58 -35.06
C THR A 349 -12.43 9.42 -36.52
N GLU A 350 -11.90 10.24 -37.43
CA GLU A 350 -12.09 10.06 -38.88
C GLU A 350 -11.28 8.88 -39.46
N GLY A 351 -10.08 8.61 -38.95
CA GLY A 351 -9.22 7.53 -39.49
C GLY A 351 -9.65 6.10 -39.20
N ARG A 352 -10.75 5.87 -38.46
CA ARG A 352 -11.23 4.52 -38.07
C ARG A 352 -12.47 4.06 -38.86
N TYR A 353 -13.03 4.90 -39.73
CA TYR A 353 -14.20 4.57 -40.55
C TYR A 353 -13.92 4.38 -42.05
N THR A 354 -12.66 4.46 -42.47
CA THR A 354 -12.27 4.21 -43.88
C THR A 354 -11.18 3.15 -43.94
N LYS A 355 -11.60 1.88 -43.94
CA LYS A 355 -10.95 0.78 -44.64
C LYS A 355 -11.99 -0.34 -44.73
N VAL A 356 -12.74 -0.29 -45.83
CA VAL A 356 -13.55 -1.38 -46.38
C VAL A 356 -12.62 -2.51 -46.80
#